data_AF-A0A6G2RN76-F1
#
_entry.id   AF-A0A6G2RN76-F1
#
_cell.length_a   1.000
_cell.length_b   1.000
_cell.length_c   1.000
_cell.angle_alpha   90.00
_cell.angle_beta   90.00
_cell.angle_gamma   90.00
#
_symmetry.space_group_name_H-M   'P 1'
#
loop_
_entity.id
_entity.type
_entity.pdbx_description
1 polymer ?
#
loop_
_entity_poly.entity_id
_entity_poly.type
_entity_poly.pdbx_seq_one_letter_code
_entity_poly.pdbx_strand_id
1 'polypeptide(L)'
;MLSHPDAITEVEQLRLKVVLVRCPDLDALAGHVRSFAEMLTERQGRRLPQWLDAVRRDDLPGLLNLAAGIDRDRDAVIAGLTLPWNSGVVEGHVSRIKMLKRQMLGRAGFDLLRKRVLLA
;
A
#
# COMPACT_ATOMS: atom_id res chain seq x y z
N MET A 1 -4.81 1.08 -8.72
CA MET A 1 -3.36 0.94 -8.97
C MET A 1 -2.71 2.24 -8.53
N LEU A 2 -1.65 2.18 -7.72
CA LEU A 2 -0.83 3.35 -7.41
C LEU A 2 -0.02 3.65 -8.67
N SER A 3 -0.33 4.76 -9.35
CA SER A 3 0.44 5.21 -10.50
C SER A 3 1.82 5.66 -10.03
N HIS A 4 2.87 5.27 -10.76
CA HIS A 4 4.21 5.78 -10.51
C HIS A 4 4.22 7.31 -10.78
N PRO A 5 4.96 8.13 -10.01
CA PRO A 5 4.96 9.59 -10.17
C PRO A 5 5.30 10.05 -11.60
N ASP A 6 6.11 9.25 -12.30
CA ASP A 6 6.52 9.51 -13.69
C ASP A 6 5.44 9.21 -14.73
N ALA A 7 4.33 8.60 -14.33
CA ALA A 7 3.18 8.30 -15.20
C ALA A 7 2.12 9.42 -15.21
N ILE A 8 2.38 10.53 -14.49
CA ILE A 8 1.45 11.67 -14.36
C ILE A 8 1.85 12.74 -15.37
N THR A 9 0.91 13.17 -16.21
CA THR A 9 1.16 14.20 -17.24
C THR A 9 1.52 15.55 -16.61
N GLU A 10 2.23 16.41 -17.34
CA GLU A 10 2.59 17.76 -16.85
C GLU A 10 1.36 18.57 -16.38
N VAL A 11 0.22 18.42 -17.07
CA VAL A 11 -1.04 19.08 -16.71
C VAL A 11 -1.58 18.58 -15.37
N GLU A 12 -1.49 17.28 -15.11
CA GLU A 12 -1.92 16.68 -13.84
C GLU A 12 -0.97 17.05 -12.71
N GLN A 13 0.34 17.11 -12.97
CA GLN A 13 1.31 17.60 -11.98
C GLN A 13 1.04 19.06 -11.60
N LEU A 14 0.73 19.92 -12.58
CA LEU A 14 0.38 21.31 -12.34
C LEU A 14 -0.88 21.44 -11.49
N ARG A 15 -1.92 20.66 -11.82
CA ARG A 15 -3.18 20.62 -11.06
C ARG A 15 -2.97 20.13 -9.64
N LEU A 16 -2.19 19.06 -9.45
CA LEU A 16 -1.84 18.54 -8.13
C LEU A 16 -1.13 19.62 -7.31
N LYS A 17 -0.12 20.27 -7.90
CA LYS A 17 0.63 21.35 -7.23
C LYS A 17 -0.29 22.50 -6.78
N VAL A 18 -1.25 22.91 -7.62
CA VAL A 18 -2.22 23.96 -7.26
C VAL A 18 -3.11 23.53 -6.08
N VAL A 19 -3.54 22.27 -6.03
CA VAL A 19 -4.36 21.76 -4.92
C VAL A 19 -3.56 21.69 -3.62
N LEU A 20 -2.34 21.16 -3.66
CA LEU A 20 -1.49 21.01 -2.47
C LEU A 20 -1.13 22.36 -1.86
N VAL A 21 -0.82 23.39 -2.68
CA VAL A 21 -0.56 24.76 -2.18
C VAL A 21 -1.76 25.35 -1.43
N ARG A 22 -2.99 24.94 -1.76
CA ARG A 22 -4.21 25.47 -1.14
C ARG A 22 -4.64 24.71 0.11
N CYS A 23 -4.04 23.55 0.40
CA CYS A 23 -4.41 22.71 1.53
C CYS A 23 -3.14 22.11 2.17
N PRO A 24 -2.59 22.77 3.21
CA PRO A 24 -1.36 22.32 3.87
C PRO A 24 -1.43 20.88 4.37
N ASP A 25 -2.59 20.44 4.87
CA ASP A 25 -2.79 19.07 5.35
C ASP A 25 -2.65 18.04 4.22
N LEU A 26 -3.14 18.36 3.02
CA LEU A 26 -2.99 17.51 1.83
C LEU A 26 -1.55 17.52 1.31
N ASP A 27 -0.84 18.64 1.40
CA ASP A 27 0.58 18.73 1.05
C ASP A 27 1.44 17.86 1.97
N ALA A 28 1.23 17.96 3.29
CA ALA A 28 1.88 17.11 4.28
C ALA A 28 1.57 15.62 4.04
N LEU A 29 0.29 15.27 3.81
CA LEU A 29 -0.13 13.92 3.46
C LEU A 29 0.59 13.40 2.21
N ALA A 30 0.63 14.20 1.14
CA ALA A 30 1.30 13.82 -0.11
C ALA A 30 2.81 13.61 0.10
N GLY A 31 3.44 14.45 0.93
CA GLY A 31 4.84 14.29 1.34
C GLY A 31 5.11 12.96 2.05
N HIS A 32 4.29 12.61 3.05
CA HIS A 32 4.42 11.34 3.77
C HIS A 32 4.24 10.12 2.87
N VAL A 33 3.24 10.15 1.99
CA VAL A 33 2.97 9.06 1.04
C VAL A 33 4.14 8.88 0.07
N ARG A 34 4.69 9.98 -0.47
CA ARG A 34 5.84 9.94 -1.38
C ARG A 34 7.08 9.39 -0.69
N SER A 35 7.39 9.90 0.51
CA SER A 35 8.54 9.43 1.28
C SER A 35 8.42 7.94 1.66
N PHE A 36 7.21 7.46 1.97
CA PHE A 36 6.97 6.05 2.22
C PHE A 36 7.15 5.20 0.95
N ALA A 37 6.67 5.66 -0.20
CA ALA A 37 6.82 4.98 -1.48
C ALA A 37 8.30 4.88 -1.91
N GLU A 38 9.09 5.93 -1.70
CA GLU A 38 10.54 5.92 -1.88
C GLU A 38 11.20 4.89 -0.96
N MET A 39 10.84 4.87 0.32
CA MET A 39 11.37 3.90 1.28
C MET A 39 11.06 2.46 0.87
N LEU A 40 9.86 2.20 0.36
CA LEU A 40 9.45 0.90 -0.16
C LEU A 40 10.24 0.51 -1.43
N THR A 41 10.38 1.46 -2.37
CA THR A 41 11.04 1.21 -3.67
C THR A 41 12.54 1.00 -3.51
N GLU A 42 13.17 1.80 -2.65
CA GLU A 42 14.61 1.76 -2.37
C GLU A 42 14.98 0.78 -1.24
N ARG A 43 13.98 0.06 -0.68
CA ARG A 43 14.13 -0.92 0.41
C ARG A 43 14.88 -0.38 1.63
N GLN A 44 14.43 0.75 2.14
CA GLN A 44 15.05 1.48 3.25
C GLN A 44 14.33 1.31 4.58
N GLY A 45 13.96 0.09 4.97
CA GLY A 45 13.20 -0.18 6.21
C GLY A 45 13.78 0.43 7.49
N ARG A 46 15.10 0.66 7.56
CA ARG A 46 15.76 1.40 8.65
C ARG A 46 15.24 2.83 8.88
N ARG A 47 14.64 3.47 7.86
CA ARG A 47 14.06 4.82 7.93
C ARG A 47 12.63 4.83 8.50
N LEU A 48 12.00 3.67 8.67
CA LEU A 48 10.62 3.57 9.15
C LEU A 48 10.37 4.30 10.48
N PRO A 49 11.25 4.22 11.51
CA PRO A 49 11.02 4.92 12.77
C PRO A 49 10.98 6.43 12.61
N GLN A 50 11.89 6.99 11.82
CA GLN A 50 11.95 8.42 11.52
C GLN A 50 10.68 8.88 10.79
N TRP A 51 10.17 8.07 9.88
CA TRP A 51 8.93 8.36 9.15
C TRP A 51 7.70 8.33 10.06
N LEU A 52 7.60 7.35 10.97
CA LEU A 52 6.52 7.29 11.96
C LEU A 52 6.52 8.52 12.86
N ASP A 53 7.68 8.98 13.30
CA ASP A 53 7.80 10.20 14.10
C ASP A 53 7.41 11.46 13.32
N ALA A 54 7.71 11.52 12.02
CA ALA A 54 7.27 12.62 11.17
C ALA A 54 5.74 12.65 11.02
N VAL A 55 5.12 11.50 10.75
CA VAL A 55 3.65 11.37 10.67
C VAL A 55 2.96 11.79 11.96
N ARG A 56 3.53 11.43 13.13
CA ARG A 56 2.99 11.80 14.44
C ARG A 56 3.06 13.30 14.73
N ARG A 57 4.06 14.00 14.17
CA ARG A 57 4.21 15.46 14.36
C ARG A 57 3.21 16.26 13.53
N ASP A 58 2.89 15.80 12.33
CA ASP A 58 1.97 16.51 11.42
C ASP A 58 0.48 16.24 11.73
N ASP A 59 0.20 15.37 12.72
CA ASP A 59 -1.12 15.14 13.34
C ASP A 59 -2.27 14.89 12.35
N LEU A 60 -1.99 14.21 11.24
CA LEU A 60 -2.99 13.90 10.21
C LEU A 60 -3.82 12.66 10.61
N PRO A 61 -5.12 12.78 10.95
CA PRO A 61 -5.88 11.68 11.58
C PRO A 61 -5.91 10.38 10.77
N GLY A 62 -5.95 10.49 9.45
CA GLY A 62 -5.92 9.33 8.54
C GLY A 62 -4.59 8.58 8.58
N LEU A 63 -3.46 9.30 8.68
CA LEU A 63 -2.12 8.70 8.75
C LEU A 63 -1.78 8.20 10.15
N LEU A 64 -2.31 8.80 11.21
CA LEU A 64 -2.08 8.33 12.58
C LEU A 64 -2.59 6.90 12.78
N ASN A 65 -3.77 6.57 12.26
CA ASN A 65 -4.31 5.22 12.30
C ASN A 65 -3.44 4.22 11.52
N LEU A 66 -2.93 4.63 10.35
CA LEU A 66 -1.99 3.82 9.58
C LEU A 66 -0.68 3.61 10.35
N ALA A 67 -0.12 4.68 10.92
CA ALA A 67 1.11 4.65 11.71
C ALA A 67 0.97 3.72 12.92
N ALA A 68 -0.16 3.77 13.62
CA ALA A 68 -0.45 2.86 14.73
C ALA A 68 -0.54 1.39 14.27
N GLY A 69 -1.13 1.13 13.10
CA GLY A 69 -1.13 -0.21 12.49
C GLY A 69 0.27 -0.70 12.16
N ILE A 70 1.07 0.14 11.50
CA ILE A 70 2.47 -0.15 11.14
C ILE A 70 3.31 -0.42 12.39
N ASP A 71 3.12 0.36 13.46
CA ASP A 71 3.91 0.22 14.68
C ASP A 71 3.60 -1.08 15.43
N ARG A 72 2.37 -1.60 15.35
CA ARG A 72 2.01 -2.94 15.87
C ARG A 72 2.75 -4.07 15.13
N ASP A 73 2.92 -3.94 13.82
CA ASP A 73 3.56 -4.93 12.95
C ASP A 73 4.99 -4.51 12.55
N ARG A 74 5.65 -3.70 13.37
CA ARG A 74 6.88 -2.97 13.02
C ARG A 74 7.96 -3.85 12.42
N ASP A 75 8.28 -4.98 13.04
CA ASP A 75 9.34 -5.88 12.56
C ASP A 75 8.99 -6.48 11.19
N ALA A 76 7.73 -6.85 10.98
CA ALA A 76 7.25 -7.37 9.71
C ALA A 76 7.28 -6.29 8.62
N VAL A 77 6.91 -5.05 8.95
CA VAL A 77 6.97 -3.92 8.02
C VAL A 77 8.43 -3.57 7.67
N ILE A 78 9.34 -3.52 8.65
CA ILE A 78 10.77 -3.32 8.40
C ILE A 78 11.30 -4.42 7.47
N ALA A 79 10.96 -5.68 7.72
CA ALA A 79 11.34 -6.79 6.86
C ALA A 79 10.79 -6.61 5.43
N GLY A 80 9.51 -6.25 5.29
CA GLY A 80 8.88 -5.98 3.99
C GLY A 80 9.48 -4.77 3.25
N LEU A 81 9.99 -3.79 3.99
CA LEU A 81 10.69 -2.62 3.46
C LEU A 81 12.20 -2.83 3.27
N THR A 82 12.74 -4.03 3.51
CA THR A 82 14.20 -4.27 3.44
C THR A 82 14.53 -5.47 2.57
N LEU A 83 13.77 -6.56 2.72
CA LEU A 83 14.04 -7.81 2.02
C LEU A 83 13.57 -7.74 0.56
N PRO A 84 14.16 -8.56 -0.34
CA PRO A 84 13.76 -8.60 -1.74
C PRO A 84 12.43 -9.34 -1.98
N TRP A 85 11.88 -9.97 -0.93
CA TRP A 85 10.70 -10.83 -1.02
C TRP A 85 9.42 -9.99 -1.09
N ASN A 86 8.47 -10.42 -1.92
CA ASN A 86 7.14 -9.83 -2.00
C ASN A 86 6.07 -10.92 -2.05
N SER A 87 4.86 -10.57 -1.63
CA SER A 87 3.71 -11.48 -1.62
C SER A 87 2.96 -11.55 -2.95
N GLY A 88 3.47 -10.92 -4.03
CA GLY A 88 2.70 -10.69 -5.27
C GLY A 88 2.18 -11.98 -5.92
N VAL A 89 3.01 -13.02 -6.01
CA VAL A 89 2.59 -14.32 -6.56
C VAL A 89 1.52 -14.98 -5.69
N VAL A 90 1.71 -14.96 -4.37
CA VAL A 90 0.76 -15.53 -3.40
C VAL A 90 -0.57 -14.78 -3.44
N GLU A 91 -0.53 -13.45 -3.49
CA GLU A 91 -1.71 -12.59 -3.61
C GLU A 91 -2.43 -12.78 -4.95
N GLY A 92 -1.69 -13.03 -6.04
CA GLY A 92 -2.24 -13.41 -7.33
C GLY A 92 -3.06 -14.70 -7.24
N HIS A 93 -2.51 -15.75 -6.62
CA HIS A 93 -3.23 -17.00 -6.37
C HIS A 93 -4.47 -16.79 -5.49
N VAL A 94 -4.35 -16.04 -4.38
CA VAL A 94 -5.48 -15.73 -3.50
C VAL A 94 -6.57 -14.96 -4.25
N SER A 95 -6.19 -14.04 -5.13
CA SER A 95 -7.13 -13.27 -5.95
C SER A 95 -7.86 -14.15 -6.97
N ARG A 96 -7.16 -15.08 -7.64
CA ARG A 96 -7.77 -16.09 -8.52
C ARG A 96 -8.77 -16.96 -7.75
N ILE A 97 -8.40 -17.43 -6.56
CA ILE A 97 -9.27 -18.24 -5.70
C ILE A 97 -10.52 -17.44 -5.28
N LYS A 98 -10.35 -16.19 -4.84
CA LYS A 98 -11.47 -15.29 -4.51
C LYS A 98 -12.39 -15.06 -5.71
N MET A 99 -11.85 -14.88 -6.91
CA MET A 99 -12.62 -14.75 -8.15
C MET A 99 -13.47 -16.00 -8.41
N LEU A 100 -12.86 -17.21 -8.36
CA LEU A 100 -13.58 -18.47 -8.56
C LEU A 100 -14.72 -18.64 -7.54
N LYS A 101 -14.49 -18.29 -6.27
CA LYS A 101 -15.53 -18.32 -5.24
C LYS A 101 -16.65 -17.31 -5.50
N ARG A 102 -16.33 -16.10 -6.01
CA ARG A 102 -17.30 -15.05 -6.38
C ARG A 102 -18.15 -15.44 -7.59
N GLN A 103 -17.58 -16.09 -8.60
CA GLN A 103 -18.32 -16.66 -9.74
C GLN A 103 -19.40 -17.66 -9.30
N MET A 104 -19.25 -18.23 -8.10
CA MET A 104 -20.17 -19.19 -7.53
C MET A 104 -21.06 -18.58 -6.43
N LEU A 105 -21.18 -17.25 -6.40
CA LEU A 105 -21.98 -16.52 -5.41
C LEU A 105 -21.63 -16.88 -3.97
N GLY A 106 -20.36 -17.19 -3.70
CA GLY A 106 -19.88 -17.58 -2.37
C GLY A 106 -20.20 -19.02 -1.95
N ARG A 107 -20.93 -19.79 -2.78
CA ARG A 107 -21.41 -21.14 -2.45
C ARG A 107 -20.35 -22.25 -2.65
N ALA A 108 -19.13 -21.89 -3.02
CA ALA A 108 -18.02 -22.84 -3.10
C ALA A 108 -17.40 -23.10 -1.72
N GLY A 109 -17.74 -24.24 -1.12
CA GLY A 109 -16.97 -24.84 -0.03
C GLY A 109 -15.59 -25.33 -0.50
N PHE A 110 -14.74 -25.76 0.43
CA PHE A 110 -13.34 -26.08 0.13
C PHE A 110 -13.19 -27.14 -0.97
N ASP A 111 -13.92 -28.26 -0.90
CA ASP A 111 -13.80 -29.35 -1.88
C ASP A 111 -14.14 -28.91 -3.30
N LEU A 112 -15.18 -28.10 -3.45
CA LEU A 112 -15.62 -27.57 -4.73
C LEU A 112 -14.64 -26.53 -5.28
N LEU A 113 -14.11 -25.69 -4.41
CA LEU A 113 -13.08 -24.70 -4.77
C LEU A 113 -11.78 -25.39 -5.18
N ARG A 114 -11.35 -26.43 -4.46
CA ARG A 114 -10.18 -27.25 -4.79
C ARG A 114 -10.32 -27.88 -6.17
N LYS A 115 -11.47 -28.52 -6.46
CA LYS A 115 -11.74 -29.10 -7.79
C LYS A 115 -11.64 -28.05 -8.89
N ARG A 116 -12.22 -26.86 -8.70
CA ARG A 116 -12.16 -25.77 -9.70
C ARG A 116 -10.79 -25.16 -9.88
N VAL A 117 -9.94 -25.16 -8.86
CA VAL A 117 -8.57 -24.66 -8.98
C VAL A 117 -7.67 -25.67 -9.68
N LEU A 118 -7.81 -26.96 -9.38
CA LEU A 118 -6.99 -28.03 -9.95
C LEU A 118 -7.36 -28.41 -11.40
N LEU A 119 -8.61 -28.16 -11.81
CA LEU A 119 -9.14 -28.50 -13.14
C LEU A 119 -9.16 -27.31 -14.12
N ALA A 120 -8.55 -26.18 -13.77
CA ALA A 120 -8.56 -24.93 -14.54
C ALA A 120 -7.17 -24.48 -15.02
#